data_AF-I2J4L4-F1
#
_entry.id   AF-I2J4L4-F1
#
_cell.length_a   1.000
_cell.length_b   1.000
_cell.length_c   1.000
_cell.angle_alpha   90.00
_cell.angle_beta   90.00
_cell.angle_gamma   90.00
#
_symmetry.space_group_name_H-M   'P 1'
#
loop_
_entity.id
_entity.type
_entity.pdbx_description
1 polymer ?
#
loop_
_entity_poly.entity_id
_entity_poly.type
_entity_poly.pdbx_seq_one_letter_code
_entity_poly.pdbx_strand_id
1 'polypeptide(L)'
;MVNDIKELKAKIATVDVDYKVMLTGAVDLLNEVATSKITGEEEIYSHADLYDFRANIEGVEKIFQLFKHLLEKSDANLVKELEADFKSVNSLLDKHMTDKEHYKLYTDLTKEDTKELSEAVTKLGEPLSQMGKFLSGE
;
A
#
# COMPACT_ATOMS: atom_id res chain seq x y z
N MET A 1 -5.86 21.17 -12.05
CA MET A 1 -5.86 19.69 -12.19
C MET A 1 -5.22 19.19 -13.49
N VAL A 2 -5.80 19.39 -14.70
CA VAL A 2 -5.23 18.81 -15.94
C VAL A 2 -3.80 19.30 -16.23
N ASN A 3 -3.53 20.59 -16.03
CA ASN A 3 -2.19 21.15 -16.21
C ASN A 3 -1.21 20.60 -15.15
N ASP A 4 -1.65 20.52 -13.90
CA ASP A 4 -0.83 19.99 -12.80
C ASP A 4 -0.47 18.51 -13.02
N ILE A 5 -1.40 17.69 -13.54
CA ILE A 5 -1.13 16.28 -13.88
C ILE A 5 -0.10 16.18 -15.03
N LYS A 6 -0.21 17.06 -16.04
CA LYS A 6 0.78 17.12 -17.14
C LYS A 6 2.16 17.51 -16.61
N GLU A 7 2.19 18.48 -15.70
CA GLU A 7 3.43 18.93 -15.06
C GLU A 7 4.05 17.81 -14.19
N LEU A 8 3.24 17.13 -13.37
CA LEU A 8 3.67 15.99 -12.58
C LEU A 8 4.28 14.90 -13.45
N LYS A 9 3.60 14.53 -14.56
CA LYS A 9 4.12 13.55 -15.52
C LYS A 9 5.46 13.98 -16.11
N ALA A 10 5.62 15.26 -16.46
CA ALA A 10 6.87 15.78 -16.98
C ALA A 10 8.00 15.73 -15.94
N LYS A 11 7.71 16.05 -14.67
CA LYS A 11 8.68 16.03 -13.57
C LYS A 11 9.10 14.62 -13.17
N ILE A 12 8.17 13.68 -13.08
CA ILE A 12 8.46 12.27 -12.75
C ILE A 12 9.45 11.65 -13.74
N ALA A 13 9.42 12.04 -15.02
CA ALA A 13 10.37 11.54 -16.01
C ALA A 13 11.82 12.03 -15.80
N THR A 14 12.04 13.00 -14.92
CA THR A 14 13.33 13.66 -14.70
C THR A 14 13.86 13.53 -13.28
N VAL A 15 13.07 13.00 -12.35
CA VAL A 15 13.48 12.81 -10.96
C VAL A 15 14.24 11.49 -10.82
N ASP A 16 15.38 11.54 -10.13
CA ASP A 16 16.09 10.33 -9.74
C ASP A 16 15.34 9.66 -8.58
N VAL A 17 14.85 8.44 -8.82
CA VAL A 17 14.20 7.62 -7.81
C VAL A 17 15.07 6.39 -7.54
N ASP A 18 15.74 6.39 -6.40
CA ASP A 18 16.49 5.22 -5.93
C ASP A 18 15.62 4.29 -5.07
N TYR A 19 16.19 3.14 -4.69
CA TYR A 19 15.46 2.16 -3.88
C TYR A 19 15.10 2.68 -2.49
N LYS A 20 15.89 3.60 -1.91
CA LYS A 20 15.63 4.13 -0.56
C LYS A 20 14.38 4.99 -0.59
N VAL A 21 14.27 5.87 -1.58
CA VAL A 21 13.06 6.69 -1.78
C VAL A 21 11.83 5.82 -1.98
N MET A 22 11.92 4.75 -2.79
CA MET A 22 10.80 3.82 -2.98
C MET A 22 10.38 3.15 -1.66
N LEU A 23 11.34 2.63 -0.89
CA LEU A 23 11.03 1.90 0.33
C LEU A 23 10.50 2.81 1.45
N THR A 24 11.14 3.97 1.67
CA THR A 24 10.66 4.95 2.65
C THR A 24 9.24 5.41 2.29
N GLY A 25 9.00 5.78 1.02
CA GLY A 25 7.67 6.16 0.57
C GLY A 25 6.63 5.06 0.74
N ALA A 26 7.00 3.80 0.51
CA ALA A 26 6.10 2.67 0.70
C ALA A 26 5.72 2.45 2.17
N VAL A 27 6.68 2.54 3.08
CA VAL A 27 6.45 2.42 4.53
C VAL A 27 5.60 3.59 5.04
N ASP A 28 5.94 4.81 4.64
CA ASP A 28 5.19 6.02 5.03
C ASP A 28 3.74 5.92 4.57
N LEU A 29 3.51 5.47 3.33
CA LEU A 29 2.18 5.31 2.78
C LEU A 29 1.37 4.24 3.53
N LEU A 30 1.96 3.09 3.90
CA LEU A 30 1.24 2.10 4.70
C LEU A 30 0.86 2.64 6.09
N ASN A 31 1.77 3.40 6.72
CA ASN A 31 1.48 4.04 8.01
C ASN A 31 0.33 5.05 7.88
N GLU A 32 0.31 5.86 6.82
CA GLU A 32 -0.76 6.82 6.55
C GLU A 32 -2.09 6.08 6.32
N VAL A 33 -2.10 5.02 5.52
CA VAL A 33 -3.28 4.19 5.30
C VAL A 33 -3.81 3.62 6.62
N ALA A 34 -2.94 3.03 7.44
CA ALA A 34 -3.33 2.36 8.68
C ALA A 34 -3.84 3.32 9.78
N THR A 35 -3.41 4.58 9.77
CA THR A 35 -3.65 5.52 10.88
C THR A 35 -4.68 6.59 10.56
N SER A 36 -4.68 7.14 9.34
CA SER A 36 -5.51 8.28 9.00
C SER A 36 -6.49 7.94 7.89
N LYS A 37 -6.03 7.42 6.74
CA LYS A 37 -6.91 7.19 5.59
C LYS A 37 -8.00 6.16 5.90
N ILE A 38 -7.69 5.11 6.68
CA ILE A 38 -8.67 4.10 7.13
C ILE A 38 -9.88 4.66 7.88
N THR A 39 -9.83 5.92 8.30
CA THR A 39 -10.94 6.63 8.95
C THR A 39 -11.95 7.25 7.96
N GLY A 40 -11.69 7.17 6.65
CA GLY A 40 -12.54 7.73 5.61
C GLY A 40 -12.41 9.25 5.46
N GLU A 41 -11.23 9.80 5.79
CA GLU A 41 -10.99 11.24 5.79
C GLU A 41 -10.62 11.82 4.42
N GLU A 42 -10.22 10.99 3.45
CA GLU A 42 -9.79 11.48 2.13
C GLU A 42 -10.99 11.91 1.29
N GLU A 43 -12.03 11.09 1.25
CA GLU A 43 -13.17 11.26 0.37
C GLU A 43 -14.46 11.60 1.13
N ILE A 44 -14.46 12.72 1.87
CA ILE A 44 -15.57 13.12 2.77
C ILE A 44 -16.94 13.34 2.10
N TYR A 45 -16.98 13.44 0.78
CA TYR A 45 -18.22 13.61 0.00
C TYR A 45 -18.59 12.37 -0.81
N SER A 46 -17.60 11.74 -1.46
CA SER A 46 -17.83 10.61 -2.36
C SER A 46 -17.81 9.27 -1.63
N HIS A 47 -17.10 9.19 -0.51
CA HIS A 47 -16.86 7.99 0.29
C HIS A 47 -16.23 6.85 -0.51
N ALA A 48 -15.40 7.19 -1.49
CA ALA A 48 -14.70 6.26 -2.37
C ALA A 48 -13.34 5.78 -1.81
N ASP A 49 -13.09 5.92 -0.51
CA ASP A 49 -11.78 5.70 0.13
C ASP A 49 -11.21 4.29 -0.11
N LEU A 50 -12.05 3.27 -0.29
CA LEU A 50 -11.60 1.91 -0.59
C LEU A 50 -10.86 1.79 -1.94
N TYR A 51 -11.16 2.65 -2.90
CA TYR A 51 -10.41 2.73 -4.15
C TYR A 51 -8.99 3.24 -3.90
N ASP A 52 -8.86 4.28 -3.08
CA ASP A 52 -7.56 4.85 -2.71
C ASP A 52 -6.75 3.86 -1.88
N PHE A 53 -7.38 3.14 -0.94
CA PHE A 53 -6.69 2.09 -0.17
C PHE A 53 -6.16 1.01 -1.09
N ARG A 54 -6.99 0.50 -2.01
CA ARG A 54 -6.54 -0.53 -2.97
C ARG A 54 -5.34 -0.02 -3.77
N ALA A 55 -5.43 1.18 -4.34
CA ALA A 55 -4.36 1.74 -5.15
C ALA A 55 -3.06 1.94 -4.35
N ASN A 56 -3.16 2.38 -3.09
CA ASN A 56 -2.00 2.51 -2.20
C ASN A 56 -1.35 1.14 -1.93
N ILE A 57 -2.14 0.11 -1.61
CA ILE A 57 -1.62 -1.25 -1.38
C ILE A 57 -0.98 -1.82 -2.64
N GLU A 58 -1.60 -1.66 -3.82
CA GLU A 58 -1.05 -2.12 -5.09
C GLU A 58 0.29 -1.44 -5.43
N GLY A 59 0.40 -0.13 -5.16
CA GLY A 59 1.64 0.62 -5.34
C GLY A 59 2.77 0.08 -4.46
N VAL A 60 2.48 -0.16 -3.18
CA VAL A 60 3.43 -0.71 -2.21
C VAL A 60 3.82 -2.15 -2.56
N GLU A 61 2.84 -2.98 -2.93
CA GLU A 61 3.09 -4.35 -3.38
C GLU A 61 3.97 -4.39 -4.63
N LYS A 62 3.76 -3.45 -5.56
CA LYS A 62 4.59 -3.37 -6.77
C LYS A 62 6.05 -3.11 -6.43
N ILE A 63 6.34 -2.27 -5.44
CA ILE A 63 7.71 -2.02 -4.95
C ILE A 63 8.29 -3.31 -4.38
N PHE A 64 7.55 -4.04 -3.55
CA PHE A 64 7.97 -5.35 -3.06
C PHE A 64 8.30 -6.32 -4.20
N GLN A 65 7.45 -6.43 -5.22
CA GLN A 65 7.67 -7.34 -6.35
C GLN A 65 8.92 -6.98 -7.16
N LEU A 66 9.28 -5.69 -7.27
CA LEU A 66 10.51 -5.25 -7.95
C LEU A 66 11.78 -5.74 -7.22
N PHE A 67 11.75 -5.78 -5.88
CA PHE A 67 12.89 -6.18 -5.06
C PHE A 67 12.87 -7.64 -4.62
N LYS A 68 11.76 -8.35 -4.85
CA LYS A 68 11.54 -9.73 -4.39
C LYS A 68 12.70 -10.67 -4.72
N HIS A 69 13.20 -10.68 -5.96
CA HIS A 69 14.30 -11.57 -6.35
C HIS A 69 15.61 -11.30 -5.59
N LEU A 70 15.86 -10.04 -5.21
CA LEU A 70 17.02 -9.69 -4.40
C LEU A 70 16.80 -10.11 -2.94
N LEU A 71 15.61 -9.87 -2.41
CA LEU A 71 15.23 -10.27 -1.05
C LEU A 71 15.22 -11.79 -0.87
N GLU A 72 14.75 -12.57 -1.84
CA GLU A 72 14.72 -14.04 -1.75
C GLU A 72 16.12 -14.66 -1.52
N LYS A 73 17.17 -14.02 -2.04
CA LYS A 73 18.55 -14.46 -1.84
C LYS A 73 19.07 -14.16 -0.44
N SER A 74 18.54 -13.11 0.18
CA SER A 74 18.97 -12.63 1.50
C SER A 74 18.12 -13.23 2.62
N ASP A 75 16.80 -13.22 2.46
CA ASP A 75 15.82 -13.70 3.43
C ASP A 75 14.53 -14.19 2.74
N ALA A 76 14.49 -15.50 2.45
CA ALA A 76 13.32 -16.14 1.87
C ALA A 76 12.12 -16.26 2.84
N ASN A 77 12.33 -16.12 4.16
CA ASN A 77 11.23 -16.15 5.12
C ASN A 77 10.51 -14.80 5.12
N LEU A 78 11.25 -13.70 5.10
CA LEU A 78 10.67 -12.36 4.96
C LEU A 78 9.82 -12.24 3.68
N VAL A 79 10.30 -12.79 2.56
CA VAL A 79 9.52 -12.80 1.31
C VAL A 79 8.19 -13.53 1.48
N LYS A 80 8.19 -14.70 2.12
CA LYS A 80 6.95 -15.47 2.37
C LYS A 80 6.00 -14.73 3.31
N GLU A 81 6.54 -14.05 4.32
CA GLU A 81 5.76 -13.24 5.25
C GLU A 81 5.08 -12.08 4.53
N LEU A 82 5.85 -11.31 3.74
CA LEU A 82 5.33 -10.22 2.91
C LEU A 82 4.25 -10.71 1.93
N GLU A 83 4.48 -11.82 1.22
CA GLU A 83 3.47 -12.41 0.32
C GLU A 83 2.17 -12.78 1.05
N ALA A 84 2.30 -13.37 2.24
CA ALA A 84 1.15 -13.76 3.05
C ALA A 84 0.38 -12.52 3.55
N ASP A 85 1.08 -11.49 3.98
CA ASP A 85 0.47 -10.27 4.51
C ASP A 85 -0.17 -9.42 3.41
N PHE A 86 0.48 -9.24 2.26
CA PHE A 86 -0.14 -8.62 1.07
C PHE A 86 -1.39 -9.39 0.65
N LYS A 87 -1.33 -10.73 0.58
CA LYS A 87 -2.49 -11.55 0.27
C LYS A 87 -3.62 -11.35 1.29
N SER A 88 -3.30 -11.24 2.58
CA SER A 88 -4.27 -11.01 3.64
C SER A 88 -4.98 -9.66 3.45
N VAL A 89 -4.23 -8.57 3.27
CA VAL A 89 -4.78 -7.23 3.03
C VAL A 89 -5.64 -7.21 1.78
N ASN A 90 -5.12 -7.75 0.67
CA ASN A 90 -5.85 -7.80 -0.60
C ASN A 90 -7.16 -8.61 -0.47
N SER A 91 -7.13 -9.73 0.24
CA SER A 91 -8.33 -10.56 0.48
C SER A 91 -9.36 -9.85 1.36
N LEU A 92 -8.92 -9.03 2.33
CA LEU A 92 -9.83 -8.22 3.14
C LEU A 92 -10.50 -7.15 2.29
N LEU A 93 -9.74 -6.41 1.48
CA LEU A 93 -10.29 -5.43 0.55
C LEU A 93 -11.27 -6.09 -0.44
N ASP A 94 -10.96 -7.29 -0.96
CA ASP A 94 -11.85 -8.03 -1.87
C ASP A 94 -13.24 -8.32 -1.26
N LYS A 95 -13.33 -8.54 0.05
CA LYS A 95 -14.64 -8.74 0.74
C LYS A 95 -15.56 -7.53 0.65
N HIS A 96 -15.00 -6.34 0.42
CA HIS A 96 -15.74 -5.08 0.33
C HIS A 96 -16.02 -4.66 -1.12
N MET A 97 -15.62 -5.47 -2.10
CA MET A 97 -16.03 -5.27 -3.49
C MET A 97 -17.52 -5.61 -3.67
N THR A 98 -18.21 -4.81 -4.48
CA THR A 98 -19.59 -5.06 -4.89
C THR A 98 -19.66 -5.84 -6.20
N ASP A 99 -18.63 -5.72 -7.04
CA ASP A 99 -18.39 -6.54 -8.21
C ASP A 99 -16.87 -6.65 -8.50
N LYS A 100 -16.44 -6.81 -9.75
CA LYS A 100 -15.02 -6.94 -10.09
C LYS A 100 -14.25 -5.62 -10.18
N GLU A 101 -14.97 -4.50 -10.26
CA GLU A 101 -14.42 -3.17 -10.52
C GLU A 101 -14.83 -2.17 -9.44
N HIS A 102 -15.89 -2.46 -8.68
CA HIS A 102 -16.46 -1.53 -7.73
C HIS A 102 -16.36 -1.97 -6.27
N TYR A 103 -16.28 -0.97 -5.39
CA TYR A 103 -16.29 -1.13 -3.94
C TYR A 103 -17.57 -0.59 -3.32
N LYS A 104 -17.86 -1.06 -2.11
CA LYS A 104 -18.78 -0.38 -1.20
C LYS A 104 -18.28 1.03 -0.90
N LEU A 105 -19.20 1.91 -0.53
CA LEU A 105 -18.81 3.20 0.04
C LEU A 105 -18.22 2.99 1.43
N TYR A 106 -17.31 3.87 1.85
CA TYR A 106 -16.73 3.80 3.19
C TYR A 106 -17.80 3.80 4.29
N THR A 107 -18.89 4.55 4.10
CA THR A 107 -20.01 4.63 5.04
C THR A 107 -20.77 3.32 5.23
N ASP A 108 -20.58 2.35 4.34
CA ASP A 108 -21.18 1.01 4.45
C ASP A 108 -20.30 0.04 5.24
N LEU A 109 -19.08 0.44 5.62
CA LEU A 109 -18.18 -0.35 6.44
C LEU A 109 -18.59 -0.28 7.92
N THR A 110 -18.49 -1.42 8.59
CA THR A 110 -18.59 -1.47 10.04
C THR A 110 -17.26 -1.07 10.68
N LYS A 111 -17.30 -0.73 11.97
CA LYS A 111 -16.07 -0.48 12.74
C LYS A 111 -15.13 -1.68 12.76
N GLU A 112 -15.66 -2.90 12.77
CA GLU A 112 -14.82 -4.10 12.74
C GLU A 112 -14.14 -4.26 11.38
N ASP A 113 -14.84 -3.97 10.27
CA ASP A 113 -14.24 -3.99 8.92
C ASP A 113 -13.03 -3.03 8.83
N THR A 114 -13.21 -1.79 9.29
CA THR A 114 -12.13 -0.79 9.28
C THR A 114 -10.97 -1.17 10.20
N LYS A 115 -11.28 -1.86 11.30
CA LYS A 115 -10.27 -2.33 12.26
C LYS A 115 -9.48 -3.51 11.69
N GLU A 116 -10.14 -4.51 11.10
CA GLU A 116 -9.47 -5.64 10.44
C GLU A 116 -8.52 -5.16 9.34
N LEU A 117 -8.96 -4.19 8.52
CA LEU A 117 -8.13 -3.57 7.50
C LEU A 117 -6.93 -2.81 8.12
N SER A 118 -7.16 -1.97 9.13
CA SER A 118 -6.09 -1.22 9.82
C SER A 118 -5.05 -2.15 10.44
N GLU A 119 -5.48 -3.22 11.12
CA GLU A 119 -4.59 -4.21 11.74
C GLU A 119 -3.76 -4.95 10.70
N ALA A 120 -4.38 -5.35 9.58
CA ALA A 120 -3.67 -6.04 8.50
C ALA A 120 -2.63 -5.13 7.81
N VAL A 121 -2.97 -3.86 7.57
CA VAL A 121 -2.02 -2.88 7.00
C VAL A 121 -0.90 -2.55 7.99
N THR A 122 -1.23 -2.39 9.28
CA THR A 122 -0.22 -2.16 10.33
C THR A 122 0.76 -3.33 10.42
N LYS A 123 0.24 -4.56 10.36
CA LYS A 123 1.06 -5.78 10.38
C LYS A 123 2.05 -5.81 9.21
N LEU A 124 1.64 -5.38 8.02
CA LEU A 124 2.50 -5.33 6.83
C LEU A 124 3.66 -4.32 6.97
N GLY A 125 3.50 -3.27 7.78
CA GLY A 125 4.48 -2.19 7.91
C GLY A 125 5.86 -2.63 8.42
N GLU A 126 5.92 -3.47 9.46
CA GLU A 126 7.19 -3.92 10.04
C GLU A 126 8.00 -4.78 9.04
N PRO A 127 7.46 -5.88 8.46
CA PRO A 127 8.15 -6.65 7.42
C PRO A 127 8.62 -5.78 6.24
N LEU A 128 7.80 -4.82 5.80
CA LEU A 128 8.16 -3.94 4.69
C LEU A 128 9.36 -3.05 5.04
N SER A 129 9.39 -2.52 6.27
CA SER A 129 10.51 -1.69 6.76
C SER A 129 11.85 -2.44 6.76
N GLN A 130 11.81 -3.76 6.95
CA GLN A 130 13.01 -4.60 6.96
C GLN A 130 13.64 -4.75 5.58
N MET A 131 12.89 -4.56 4.49
CA MET A 131 13.44 -4.60 3.12
C MET A 131 14.61 -3.62 2.95
N GLY A 132 14.56 -2.46 3.62
CA GLY A 132 15.61 -1.43 3.53
C GLY A 132 16.98 -1.91 4.01
N LYS A 133 17.01 -2.70 5.09
CA LYS A 133 18.24 -3.23 5.69
C LYS A 133 18.99 -4.13 4.71
N PHE A 134 18.26 -5.01 4.02
CA PHE A 134 18.83 -5.96 3.08
C PHE A 134 19.31 -5.32 1.77
N LEU A 135 18.65 -4.25 1.31
CA LEU A 135 19.07 -3.56 0.08
C LEU A 135 20.26 -2.63 0.29
N SER A 136 20.52 -2.17 1.52
CA SER A 136 21.77 -1.48 1.87
C SER A 136 22.98 -2.41 2.01
N GLY A 137 22.76 -3.72 2.02
CA GLY A 137 23.83 -4.71 2.27
C GLY A 137 24.32 -4.72 3.73
N GLU A 138 23.48 -4.27 4.66
CA GLU A 138 23.70 -4.32 6.11
C GLU A 138 23.15 -5.61 6.73
#